data_AF-A0A2A3LIS3-F1
#
_entry.id   AF-A0A2A3LIS3-F1
#
_cell.length_a   1.000
_cell.length_b   1.000
_cell.length_c   1.000
_cell.angle_alpha   90.00
_cell.angle_beta   90.00
_cell.angle_gamma   90.00
#
_symmetry.space_group_name_H-M   'P 1'
#
loop_
_entity.id
_entity.type
_entity.pdbx_description
1 polymer ?
#
loop_
_entity_poly.entity_id
_entity_poly.type
_entity_poly.pdbx_seq_one_letter_code
_entity_poly.pdbx_strand_id
1 'polypeptide(L)'
;MRGIWSSVAAPLSRSGLGLLMWSGMTTALLHLRPGGVSTLQTLQRAGLLTGIGLLVLGSLAGGASRTPRRVWIATSSSCLIAAALWLMLGTDVRTAMPMLPVASGVLLLLAAFSAVTVAAAAHGAGNAPAAWRHPLVLPVHLLLAMTAGLALLYVLMDRLFVSPADGRTMLATLAGLGACLALCKGVYWRAIGGHGAWLQRGGVVLLMAGGPLLAWGLVLTGLPARMPLMIAVATLLAAAVWEHHLFLIDGAAVPERTTPIS
;
A
#
# COMPACT_ATOMS: atom_id res chain seq x y z
N MET A 1 19.81 16.82 -2.01
CA MET A 1 19.47 15.41 -2.33
C MET A 1 18.73 14.65 -1.23
N ARG A 2 18.93 14.92 0.08
CA ARG A 2 18.22 14.22 1.17
C ARG A 2 16.68 14.34 1.14
N GLY A 3 16.12 15.43 0.59
CA GLY A 3 14.67 15.66 0.56
C GLY A 3 13.88 14.75 -0.39
N ILE A 4 14.48 14.26 -1.49
CA ILE A 4 13.79 13.39 -2.45
C ILE A 4 13.58 12.00 -1.84
N TRP A 5 14.60 11.44 -1.19
CA TRP A 5 14.54 10.11 -0.57
C TRP A 5 13.48 10.02 0.55
N SER A 6 13.30 11.08 1.34
CA SER A 6 12.26 11.11 2.36
C SER A 6 10.84 11.09 1.77
N SER A 7 10.63 11.67 0.59
CA SER A 7 9.30 11.69 -0.06
C SER A 7 8.86 10.32 -0.59
N VAL A 8 9.82 9.46 -0.94
CA VAL A 8 9.56 8.11 -1.46
C VAL A 8 9.51 7.05 -0.34
N ALA A 9 10.17 7.31 0.78
CA ALA A 9 10.28 6.38 1.91
C ALA A 9 8.92 5.93 2.49
N ALA A 10 8.02 6.87 2.77
CA ALA A 10 6.71 6.59 3.33
C ALA A 10 5.77 5.80 2.37
N PRO A 11 5.59 6.20 1.10
CA PRO A 11 4.76 5.42 0.17
C PRO A 11 5.35 4.03 -0.12
N LEU A 12 6.68 3.88 -0.14
CA LEU A 12 7.34 2.59 -0.33
C LEU A 12 7.05 1.62 0.82
N SER A 13 7.23 2.08 2.06
CA SER A 13 6.92 1.27 3.26
C SER A 13 5.43 0.93 3.36
N ARG A 14 4.53 1.86 3.03
CA ARG A 14 3.08 1.61 2.97
C ARG A 14 2.70 0.59 1.90
N SER A 15 3.35 0.64 0.72
CA SER A 15 3.15 -0.36 -0.33
C SER A 15 3.64 -1.75 0.11
N GLY A 16 4.76 -1.80 0.84
CA GLY A 16 5.25 -3.01 1.50
C GLY A 16 4.26 -3.59 2.50
N LEU A 17 3.70 -2.76 3.40
CA LEU A 17 2.63 -3.18 4.33
C LEU A 17 1.40 -3.69 3.60
N GLY A 18 0.99 -3.02 2.52
CA GLY A 18 -0.11 -3.48 1.70
C GLY A 18 0.14 -4.85 1.07
N LEU A 19 1.36 -5.07 0.55
CA LEU A 19 1.77 -6.37 0.00
C LEU A 19 1.78 -7.47 1.09
N LEU A 20 2.21 -7.15 2.31
CA LEU A 20 2.17 -8.07 3.45
C LEU A 20 0.73 -8.44 3.86
N MET A 21 -0.19 -7.48 3.86
CA MET A 21 -1.61 -7.73 4.14
C MET A 21 -2.23 -8.69 3.11
N TRP A 22 -2.01 -8.45 1.81
CA TRP A 22 -2.47 -9.36 0.76
C TRP A 22 -1.83 -10.74 0.86
N SER A 23 -0.53 -10.80 1.18
CA SER A 23 0.18 -12.07 1.38
C SER A 23 -0.36 -12.83 2.60
N GLY A 24 -0.61 -12.16 3.73
CA GLY A 24 -1.20 -12.77 4.93
C GLY A 24 -2.63 -13.28 4.69
N MET A 25 -3.46 -12.47 4.04
CA MET A 25 -4.84 -12.85 3.69
C MET A 25 -4.88 -14.05 2.75
N THR A 26 -4.10 -14.03 1.66
CA THR A 26 -4.04 -15.17 0.73
C THR A 26 -3.47 -16.41 1.42
N THR A 27 -2.49 -16.26 2.32
CA THR A 27 -1.95 -17.40 3.09
C THR A 27 -3.02 -18.04 3.96
N ALA A 28 -3.81 -17.24 4.68
CA ALA A 28 -4.92 -17.74 5.48
C ALA A 28 -5.96 -18.46 4.62
N LEU A 29 -6.40 -17.83 3.51
CA LEU A 29 -7.43 -18.40 2.63
C LEU A 29 -6.97 -19.69 1.94
N LEU A 30 -5.71 -19.78 1.50
CA LEU A 30 -5.21 -20.99 0.85
C LEU A 30 -5.13 -22.19 1.80
N HIS A 31 -4.80 -21.95 3.07
CA HIS A 31 -4.72 -23.02 4.05
C HIS A 31 -6.09 -23.47 4.57
N LEU A 32 -7.14 -22.67 4.37
CA LEU A 32 -8.53 -23.10 4.59
C LEU A 32 -9.06 -23.99 3.45
N ARG A 33 -8.41 -23.99 2.28
CA ARG A 33 -8.82 -24.80 1.12
C ARG A 33 -8.12 -26.17 1.16
N PRO A 34 -8.85 -27.30 1.15
CA PRO A 34 -8.22 -28.62 1.03
C PRO A 34 -7.53 -28.75 -0.34
N GLY A 35 -6.28 -29.25 -0.36
CA GLY A 35 -5.50 -29.48 -1.59
C GLY A 35 -4.52 -28.38 -2.00
N GLY A 36 -3.96 -27.63 -1.03
CA GLY A 36 -3.05 -26.49 -1.25
C GLY A 36 -1.97 -26.71 -2.31
N VAL A 37 -2.07 -25.95 -3.40
CA VAL A 37 -1.22 -26.00 -4.60
C VAL A 37 0.15 -25.37 -4.31
N SER A 38 1.23 -26.12 -4.53
CA SER A 38 2.63 -25.71 -4.25
C SER A 38 3.07 -24.43 -4.96
N THR A 39 2.50 -24.12 -6.13
CA THR A 39 2.88 -22.94 -6.93
C THR A 39 2.47 -21.61 -6.28
N LEU A 40 1.36 -21.58 -5.52
CA LEU A 40 0.92 -20.40 -4.79
C LEU A 40 1.79 -20.12 -3.56
N GLN A 41 2.43 -21.14 -3.00
CA GLN A 41 3.36 -20.99 -1.88
C GLN A 41 4.61 -20.22 -2.30
N THR A 42 5.13 -20.46 -3.50
CA THR A 42 6.24 -19.68 -4.07
C THR A 42 5.88 -18.21 -4.22
N LEU A 43 4.67 -17.91 -4.74
CA LEU A 43 4.15 -16.55 -4.83
C LEU A 43 4.07 -15.88 -3.45
N GLN A 44 3.54 -16.59 -2.45
CA GLN A 44 3.41 -16.06 -1.09
C GLN A 44 4.76 -15.75 -0.46
N ARG A 45 5.74 -16.63 -0.63
CA ARG A 45 7.10 -16.40 -0.10
C ARG A 45 7.78 -15.23 -0.80
N ALA A 46 7.64 -15.11 -2.12
CA ALA A 46 8.15 -13.96 -2.87
C ALA A 46 7.44 -12.66 -2.45
N GLY A 47 6.13 -12.70 -2.24
CA GLY A 47 5.32 -11.57 -1.75
C GLY A 47 5.75 -11.10 -0.36
N LEU A 48 5.95 -12.03 0.58
CA LEU A 48 6.45 -11.74 1.93
C LEU A 48 7.84 -11.10 1.88
N LEU A 49 8.78 -11.69 1.13
CA LEU A 49 10.14 -11.14 0.99
C LEU A 49 10.13 -9.75 0.37
N THR A 50 9.37 -9.56 -0.71
CA THR A 50 9.26 -8.26 -1.38
C THR A 50 8.62 -7.23 -0.43
N GLY A 51 7.59 -7.61 0.31
CA GLY A 51 6.93 -6.76 1.30
C GLY A 51 7.88 -6.33 2.42
N ILE A 52 8.64 -7.28 2.99
CA ILE A 52 9.69 -7.01 3.99
C ILE A 52 10.75 -6.08 3.39
N GLY A 53 11.24 -6.36 2.18
CA GLY A 53 12.25 -5.55 1.52
C GLY A 53 11.82 -4.09 1.32
N LEU A 54 10.59 -3.87 0.83
CA LEU A 54 10.02 -2.52 0.68
C LEU A 54 9.83 -1.81 2.02
N LEU A 55 9.43 -2.55 3.05
CA LEU A 55 9.27 -2.02 4.41
C LEU A 55 10.61 -1.57 5.01
N VAL A 56 11.63 -2.42 4.91
CA VAL A 56 12.99 -2.13 5.38
C VAL A 56 13.60 -0.97 4.58
N LEU A 57 13.54 -1.00 3.25
CA LEU A 57 14.06 0.09 2.42
C LEU A 57 13.36 1.42 2.71
N GLY A 58 12.04 1.41 2.87
CA GLY A 58 11.27 2.60 3.21
C GLY A 58 11.63 3.15 4.60
N SER A 59 11.78 2.29 5.60
CA SER A 59 12.18 2.70 6.96
C SER A 59 13.62 3.25 7.02
N LEU A 60 14.55 2.63 6.29
CA LEU A 60 15.94 3.11 6.18
C LEU A 60 16.01 4.47 5.47
N ALA A 61 15.26 4.64 4.38
CA ALA A 61 15.20 5.91 3.64
C ALA A 61 14.50 7.04 4.42
N GLY A 62 13.55 6.70 5.30
CA GLY A 62 12.80 7.65 6.12
C GLY A 62 13.53 8.11 7.39
N GLY A 63 14.55 7.37 7.84
CA GLY A 63 15.30 7.65 9.05
C GLY A 63 14.54 7.23 10.31
N ALA A 64 14.96 6.11 10.93
CA ALA A 64 14.31 5.49 12.08
C ALA A 64 14.13 6.40 13.31
N SER A 65 14.96 7.44 13.46
CA SER A 65 14.92 8.35 14.63
C SER A 65 13.72 9.32 14.65
N ARG A 66 13.05 9.52 13.51
CA ARG A 66 11.93 10.48 13.40
C ARG A 66 10.56 9.84 13.50
N THR A 67 10.48 8.51 13.42
CA THR A 67 9.21 7.80 13.49
C THR A 67 8.75 7.65 14.94
N PRO A 68 7.48 7.96 15.27
CA PRO A 68 6.98 7.78 16.62
C PRO A 68 7.05 6.30 17.01
N ARG A 69 7.41 6.04 18.28
CA ARG A 69 7.67 4.68 18.80
C ARG A 69 6.54 3.69 18.49
N ARG A 70 5.28 4.13 18.52
CA ARG A 70 4.11 3.29 18.21
C ARG A 70 4.11 2.78 16.77
N VAL A 71 4.43 3.65 15.81
CA VAL A 71 4.55 3.28 14.38
C VAL A 71 5.69 2.31 14.19
N TRP A 72 6.83 2.56 14.83
CA TRP A 72 7.98 1.66 14.77
C TRP A 72 7.65 0.27 15.32
N ILE A 73 7.02 0.17 16.50
CA ILE A 73 6.61 -1.11 17.09
C ILE A 73 5.66 -1.88 16.16
N ALA A 74 4.63 -1.22 15.63
CA ALA A 74 3.65 -1.87 14.74
C ALA A 74 4.27 -2.32 13.41
N THR A 75 5.21 -1.54 12.88
CA THR A 75 5.95 -1.88 11.66
C THR A 75 6.88 -3.06 11.89
N SER A 76 7.64 -3.03 12.99
CA SER A 76 8.55 -4.10 13.39
C SER A 76 7.81 -5.40 13.69
N SER A 77 6.66 -5.35 14.38
CA SER A 77 5.85 -6.55 14.64
C SER A 77 5.33 -7.18 13.34
N SER A 78 4.86 -6.36 12.39
CA SER A 78 4.46 -6.83 11.06
C SER A 78 5.61 -7.50 10.32
N CYS A 79 6.81 -6.91 10.39
CA CYS A 79 8.02 -7.47 9.79
C CYS A 79 8.42 -8.82 10.42
N LEU A 80 8.37 -8.92 11.75
CA LEU A 80 8.70 -10.15 12.48
C LEU A 80 7.71 -11.27 12.17
N ILE A 81 6.41 -10.98 12.16
CA ILE A 81 5.37 -11.97 11.81
C ILE A 81 5.55 -12.41 10.34
N ALA A 82 5.84 -11.47 9.43
CA ALA A 82 6.10 -11.79 8.03
C ALA A 82 7.32 -12.70 7.86
N ALA A 83 8.41 -12.43 8.58
CA ALA A 83 9.63 -13.25 8.56
C ALA A 83 9.38 -14.64 9.14
N ALA A 84 8.66 -14.74 10.26
CA ALA A 84 8.26 -16.00 10.85
C ALA A 84 7.39 -16.81 9.88
N LEU A 85 6.38 -16.19 9.27
CA LEU A 85 5.52 -16.84 8.28
C LEU A 85 6.32 -17.29 7.04
N TRP A 86 7.28 -16.49 6.59
CA TRP A 86 8.15 -16.85 5.47
C TRP A 86 9.02 -18.08 5.75
N LEU A 87 9.58 -18.17 6.97
CA LEU A 87 10.34 -19.32 7.44
C LEU A 87 9.46 -20.55 7.55
N MET A 88 8.27 -20.41 8.14
CA MET A 88 7.29 -21.49 8.28
C MET A 88 6.88 -22.07 6.93
N LEU A 89 6.60 -21.22 5.94
CA LEU A 89 6.29 -21.63 4.57
C LEU A 89 7.51 -22.27 3.85
N GLY A 90 8.70 -22.26 4.45
CA GLY A 90 9.87 -22.97 3.96
C GLY A 90 10.15 -24.33 4.55
N THR A 91 9.45 -24.64 5.61
CA THR A 91 9.64 -25.86 6.39
C THR A 91 8.40 -26.74 6.27
N ASP A 92 8.54 -28.06 6.40
CA ASP A 92 7.42 -29.00 6.39
C ASP A 92 6.51 -28.93 7.64
N VAL A 93 6.57 -27.83 8.40
CA VAL A 93 5.77 -27.56 9.61
C VAL A 93 4.25 -27.65 9.35
N ARG A 94 3.81 -27.57 8.09
CA ARG A 94 2.41 -27.75 7.68
C ARG A 94 1.83 -29.10 8.11
N THR A 95 2.61 -30.17 8.11
CA THR A 95 2.13 -31.51 8.47
C THR A 95 1.88 -31.64 9.97
N ALA A 96 2.68 -30.93 10.78
CA ALA A 96 2.57 -30.95 12.23
C ALA A 96 1.48 -30.01 12.77
N MET A 97 1.29 -28.82 12.16
CA MET A 97 0.37 -27.80 12.68
C MET A 97 -0.36 -27.04 11.55
N PRO A 98 -1.44 -27.61 10.99
CA PRO A 98 -2.12 -27.03 9.81
C PRO A 98 -2.82 -25.68 10.08
N MET A 99 -3.18 -25.40 11.34
CA MET A 99 -3.85 -24.14 11.72
C MET A 99 -2.88 -22.97 11.96
N LEU A 100 -1.60 -23.25 12.17
CA LEU A 100 -0.61 -22.23 12.54
C LEU A 100 -0.32 -21.23 11.40
N PRO A 101 -0.21 -21.65 10.12
CA PRO A 101 -0.11 -20.71 8.99
C PRO A 101 -1.36 -19.84 8.80
N VAL A 102 -2.56 -20.39 9.09
CA VAL A 102 -3.82 -19.63 9.02
C VAL A 102 -3.81 -18.52 10.05
N ALA A 103 -3.57 -18.86 11.32
CA ALA A 103 -3.50 -17.90 12.41
C ALA A 103 -2.43 -16.83 12.15
N SER A 104 -1.24 -17.25 11.70
CA SER A 104 -0.13 -16.34 11.39
C SER A 104 -0.46 -15.41 10.21
N GLY A 105 -1.15 -15.91 9.18
CA GLY A 105 -1.62 -15.09 8.05
C GLY A 105 -2.63 -14.02 8.49
N VAL A 106 -3.59 -14.37 9.35
CA VAL A 106 -4.54 -13.43 9.94
C VAL A 106 -3.84 -12.42 10.85
N LEU A 107 -2.91 -12.88 11.70
CA LEU A 107 -2.12 -12.01 12.57
C LEU A 107 -1.29 -11.02 11.75
N LEU A 108 -0.68 -11.46 10.64
CA LEU A 108 0.06 -10.58 9.74
C LEU A 108 -0.85 -9.51 9.11
N LEU A 109 -2.03 -9.92 8.63
CA LEU A 109 -3.02 -9.01 8.08
C LEU A 109 -3.40 -7.92 9.09
N LEU A 110 -3.73 -8.32 10.33
CA LEU A 110 -4.11 -7.40 11.40
C LEU A 110 -2.94 -6.50 11.82
N ALA A 111 -1.73 -7.06 11.94
CA ALA A 111 -0.54 -6.31 12.30
C ALA A 111 -0.22 -5.24 11.25
N ALA A 112 -0.20 -5.62 9.96
CA ALA A 112 0.09 -4.67 8.88
C ALA A 112 -1.02 -3.62 8.71
N PHE A 113 -2.29 -4.00 8.88
CA PHE A 113 -3.41 -3.04 8.96
C PHE A 113 -3.18 -2.05 10.11
N SER A 114 -2.84 -2.54 11.30
CA SER A 114 -2.58 -1.70 12.48
C SER A 114 -1.38 -0.76 12.27
N ALA A 115 -0.35 -1.20 11.55
CA ALA A 115 0.80 -0.34 11.25
C ALA A 115 0.40 0.82 10.34
N VAL A 116 -0.43 0.57 9.32
CA VAL A 116 -0.97 1.62 8.44
C VAL A 116 -1.89 2.57 9.23
N THR A 117 -2.74 2.05 10.10
CA THR A 117 -3.68 2.89 10.88
C THR A 117 -2.95 3.76 11.90
N VAL A 118 -2.00 3.20 12.64
CA VAL A 118 -1.18 3.95 13.61
C VAL A 118 -0.32 5.00 12.88
N ALA A 119 0.22 4.67 11.70
CA ALA A 119 0.95 5.64 10.88
C ALA A 119 0.05 6.77 10.39
N ALA A 120 -1.16 6.48 9.90
CA ALA A 120 -2.12 7.50 9.48
C ALA A 120 -2.57 8.38 10.67
N ALA A 121 -2.90 7.77 11.81
CA ALA A 121 -3.31 8.48 13.02
C ALA A 121 -2.22 9.39 13.58
N ALA A 122 -0.94 9.01 13.43
CA ALA A 122 0.19 9.86 13.83
C ALA A 122 0.23 11.20 13.08
N HIS A 123 -0.32 11.28 11.87
CA HIS A 123 -0.44 12.55 11.14
C HIS A 123 -1.58 13.42 11.68
N GLY A 124 -2.64 12.84 12.26
CA GLY A 124 -3.79 13.60 12.79
C GLY A 124 -3.64 14.04 14.25
N ALA A 125 -2.58 13.63 14.95
CA ALA A 125 -2.41 13.86 16.38
C ALA A 125 -1.93 15.29 16.73
N GLY A 126 -2.36 15.82 17.88
CA GLY A 126 -1.93 17.13 18.39
C GLY A 126 -2.45 18.32 17.60
N ASN A 127 -1.65 19.39 17.44
CA ASN A 127 -1.97 20.61 16.68
C ASN A 127 -1.93 20.40 15.15
N ALA A 128 -2.28 19.21 14.69
CA ALA A 128 -2.32 18.87 13.27
C ALA A 128 -3.29 19.80 12.50
N PRO A 129 -2.93 20.22 11.27
CA PRO A 129 -3.79 20.94 10.33
C PRO A 129 -5.19 20.32 10.22
N ALA A 130 -6.23 21.14 10.01
CA ALA A 130 -7.61 20.66 9.86
C ALA A 130 -7.76 19.60 8.76
N ALA A 131 -6.97 19.71 7.68
CA ALA A 131 -6.94 18.74 6.58
C ALA A 131 -6.49 17.33 7.01
N TRP A 132 -5.65 17.24 8.05
CA TRP A 132 -5.11 15.97 8.57
C TRP A 132 -6.05 15.28 9.56
N ARG A 133 -7.04 16.00 10.10
CA ARG A 133 -8.06 15.48 11.04
C ARG A 133 -9.30 14.92 10.34
N HIS A 134 -9.40 15.03 9.02
CA HIS A 134 -10.57 14.59 8.28
C HIS A 134 -10.71 13.04 8.34
N PRO A 135 -11.92 12.48 8.59
CA PRO A 135 -12.11 11.05 8.80
C PRO A 135 -11.72 10.19 7.59
N LEU A 136 -11.77 10.74 6.37
CA LEU A 136 -11.36 10.07 5.13
C LEU A 136 -9.84 9.88 4.96
N VAL A 137 -8.99 10.51 5.77
CA VAL A 137 -7.52 10.36 5.64
C VAL A 137 -7.12 8.89 5.83
N LEU A 138 -7.66 8.23 6.86
CA LEU A 138 -7.35 6.85 7.19
C LEU A 138 -7.80 5.87 6.08
N PRO A 139 -9.08 5.86 5.64
CA PRO A 139 -9.53 5.02 4.52
C PRO A 139 -8.68 5.21 3.26
N VAL A 140 -8.32 6.44 2.90
CA VAL A 140 -7.51 6.65 1.70
C VAL A 140 -6.10 6.09 1.86
N HIS A 141 -5.44 6.30 2.99
CA HIS A 141 -4.11 5.74 3.24
C HIS A 141 -4.12 4.21 3.18
N LEU A 142 -5.18 3.59 3.71
CA LEU A 142 -5.36 2.15 3.68
C LEU A 142 -5.63 1.63 2.25
N LEU A 143 -6.60 2.22 1.54
CA LEU A 143 -6.92 1.86 0.16
C LEU A 143 -5.71 2.03 -0.76
N LEU A 144 -4.91 3.07 -0.54
CA LEU A 144 -3.71 3.35 -1.34
C LEU A 144 -2.64 2.30 -1.08
N ALA A 145 -2.36 1.98 0.19
CA ALA A 145 -1.45 0.91 0.57
C ALA A 145 -1.90 -0.43 -0.01
N MET A 146 -3.19 -0.76 0.11
CA MET A 146 -3.79 -1.97 -0.46
C MET A 146 -3.67 -2.06 -1.97
N THR A 147 -3.99 -0.98 -2.68
CA THR A 147 -3.98 -0.99 -4.14
C THR A 147 -2.55 -1.08 -4.68
N ALA A 148 -1.59 -0.37 -4.07
CA ALA A 148 -0.18 -0.48 -4.43
C ALA A 148 0.39 -1.87 -4.12
N GLY A 149 0.05 -2.43 -2.95
CA GLY A 149 0.43 -3.79 -2.58
C GLY A 149 -0.15 -4.85 -3.53
N LEU A 150 -1.42 -4.72 -3.92
CA LEU A 150 -2.06 -5.61 -4.89
C LEU A 150 -1.42 -5.51 -6.27
N ALA A 151 -1.12 -4.29 -6.73
CA ALA A 151 -0.46 -4.07 -8.01
C ALA A 151 0.91 -4.78 -8.06
N LEU A 152 1.69 -4.67 -6.98
CA LEU A 152 2.96 -5.39 -6.85
C LEU A 152 2.76 -6.91 -6.81
N LEU A 153 1.74 -7.39 -6.11
CA LEU A 153 1.40 -8.82 -6.10
C LEU A 153 1.06 -9.32 -7.50
N TYR A 154 0.32 -8.56 -8.31
CA TYR A 154 0.03 -8.92 -9.69
C TYR A 154 1.28 -8.96 -10.57
N VAL A 155 2.25 -8.05 -10.35
CA VAL A 155 3.56 -8.15 -11.03
C VAL A 155 4.29 -9.43 -10.63
N LEU A 156 4.26 -9.81 -9.35
CA LEU A 156 4.86 -11.08 -8.90
C LEU A 156 4.13 -12.28 -9.52
N MET A 157 2.80 -12.24 -9.63
CA MET A 157 2.03 -13.28 -10.30
C MET A 157 2.40 -13.40 -11.78
N ASP A 158 2.45 -12.29 -12.52
CA ASP A 158 2.86 -12.24 -13.94
C ASP A 158 4.28 -12.81 -14.15
N ARG A 159 5.19 -12.64 -13.17
CA ARG A 159 6.56 -13.16 -13.25
C ARG A 159 6.72 -14.62 -12.88
N LEU A 160 5.93 -15.11 -11.92
CA LEU A 160 6.08 -16.46 -11.37
C LEU A 160 5.19 -17.50 -12.05
N PHE A 161 4.07 -17.08 -12.64
CA PHE A 161 3.19 -17.96 -13.39
C PHE A 161 3.44 -17.80 -14.89
N VAL A 162 3.82 -18.91 -15.54
CA VAL A 162 3.97 -18.99 -17.01
C VAL A 162 2.61 -18.99 -17.71
N SER A 163 1.55 -19.40 -17.00
CA SER A 163 0.19 -19.28 -17.52
C SER A 163 -0.24 -17.81 -17.51
N PRO A 164 -0.83 -17.30 -18.61
CA PRO A 164 -1.42 -15.97 -18.62
C PRO A 164 -2.58 -15.96 -17.64
N ALA A 165 -2.28 -15.69 -16.37
CA ALA A 165 -3.30 -15.24 -15.43
C ALA A 165 -4.03 -14.09 -16.12
N ASP A 166 -5.36 -14.10 -16.08
CA ASP A 166 -6.21 -13.26 -16.91
C ASP A 166 -5.90 -11.77 -16.67
N GLY A 167 -4.88 -11.23 -17.33
CA GLY A 167 -4.30 -9.93 -17.02
C GLY A 167 -5.33 -8.80 -17.18
N ARG A 168 -6.35 -9.06 -18.00
CA ARG A 168 -7.58 -8.27 -18.11
C ARG A 168 -8.30 -8.13 -16.77
N THR A 169 -8.52 -9.23 -16.06
CA THR A 169 -9.19 -9.22 -14.75
C THR A 169 -8.33 -8.51 -13.69
N MET A 170 -7.02 -8.73 -13.70
CA MET A 170 -6.08 -8.03 -12.81
C MET A 170 -6.13 -6.52 -13.02
N LEU A 171 -6.01 -6.08 -14.27
CA LEU A 171 -6.08 -4.66 -14.64
C LEU A 171 -7.46 -4.05 -14.37
N ALA A 172 -8.55 -4.79 -14.63
CA ALA A 172 -9.89 -4.33 -14.29
C ALA A 172 -10.04 -4.12 -12.78
N THR A 173 -9.47 -5.02 -11.97
CA THR A 173 -9.47 -4.90 -10.50
C THR A 173 -8.69 -3.67 -10.04
N LEU A 174 -7.49 -3.44 -10.60
CA LEU A 174 -6.71 -2.24 -10.33
C LEU A 174 -7.41 -0.96 -10.79
N ALA A 175 -8.09 -0.99 -11.93
CA ALA A 175 -8.88 0.14 -12.43
C ALA A 175 -10.07 0.46 -11.52
N GLY A 176 -10.80 -0.55 -11.06
CA GLY A 176 -11.89 -0.37 -10.09
C GLY A 176 -11.41 0.21 -8.76
N LEU A 177 -10.31 -0.32 -8.21
CA LEU A 177 -9.71 0.21 -6.97
C LEU A 177 -9.14 1.62 -7.15
N GLY A 178 -8.48 1.89 -8.28
CA GLY A 178 -7.97 3.21 -8.65
C GLY A 178 -9.08 4.24 -8.79
N ALA A 179 -10.22 3.87 -9.39
CA ALA A 179 -11.41 4.71 -9.47
C ALA A 179 -12.03 4.97 -8.09
N CYS A 180 -12.13 3.95 -7.24
CA CYS A 180 -12.59 4.11 -5.86
C CYS A 180 -11.70 5.09 -5.07
N LEU A 181 -10.38 4.94 -5.19
CA LEU A 181 -9.39 5.86 -4.60
C LEU A 181 -9.57 7.30 -5.09
N ALA A 182 -9.72 7.49 -6.40
CA ALA A 182 -9.96 8.78 -7.01
C ALA A 182 -11.25 9.43 -6.48
N LEU A 183 -12.33 8.65 -6.33
CA LEU A 183 -13.59 9.12 -5.75
C LEU A 183 -13.43 9.53 -4.29
N CYS A 184 -12.80 8.69 -3.45
CA CYS A 184 -12.54 9.02 -2.05
C CYS A 184 -11.70 10.31 -1.92
N LYS A 185 -10.68 10.49 -2.76
CA LYS A 185 -9.85 11.71 -2.79
C LYS A 185 -10.62 12.93 -3.29
N GLY A 186 -11.46 12.77 -4.30
CA GLY A 186 -12.34 13.83 -4.80
C GLY A 186 -13.30 14.34 -3.72
N VAL A 187 -13.94 13.43 -2.97
CA VAL A 187 -14.81 13.78 -1.83
C VAL A 187 -14.00 14.47 -0.73
N TYR A 188 -12.83 13.95 -0.38
CA TYR A 188 -11.92 14.54 0.61
C TYR A 188 -11.54 15.99 0.26
N TRP A 189 -11.12 16.26 -0.99
CA TRP A 189 -10.73 17.62 -1.38
C TRP A 189 -11.91 18.57 -1.51
N ARG A 190 -13.08 18.09 -1.92
CA ARG A 190 -14.30 18.88 -1.92
C ARG A 190 -14.65 19.35 -0.50
N ALA A 191 -14.45 18.48 0.50
CA ALA A 191 -14.73 18.81 1.90
C ALA A 191 -13.74 19.83 2.50
N ILE A 192 -12.48 19.86 2.04
CA ILE A 192 -11.43 20.72 2.62
C ILE A 192 -11.34 22.10 1.94
N GLY A 193 -12.08 22.34 0.85
CA GLY A 193 -12.42 23.69 0.39
C GLY A 193 -11.24 24.62 0.04
N GLY A 194 -10.30 24.18 -0.80
CA GLY A 194 -9.15 25.00 -1.23
C GLY A 194 -9.02 25.10 -2.75
N HIS A 195 -9.18 26.30 -3.30
CA HIS A 195 -9.19 26.57 -4.75
C HIS A 195 -7.78 26.63 -5.39
N GLY A 196 -6.70 26.67 -4.58
CA GLY A 196 -5.35 26.98 -5.07
C GLY A 196 -4.54 25.83 -5.69
N ALA A 197 -4.96 24.58 -5.56
CA ALA A 197 -4.16 23.41 -5.95
C ALA A 197 -4.86 22.43 -6.91
N TRP A 198 -5.87 22.88 -7.66
CA TRP A 198 -6.71 22.03 -8.50
C TRP A 198 -5.92 21.19 -9.52
N LEU A 199 -4.88 21.78 -10.13
CA LEU A 199 -4.06 21.11 -11.15
C LEU A 199 -3.23 19.96 -10.56
N GLN A 200 -2.58 20.20 -9.41
CA GLN A 200 -1.78 19.18 -8.73
C GLN A 200 -2.65 18.06 -8.15
N ARG A 201 -3.81 18.43 -7.59
CA ARG A 201 -4.81 17.48 -7.09
C ARG A 201 -5.41 16.64 -8.22
N GLY A 202 -5.76 17.27 -9.34
CA GLY A 202 -6.22 16.59 -10.55
C GLY A 202 -5.20 15.59 -11.09
N GLY A 203 -3.91 15.95 -11.09
CA GLY A 203 -2.82 15.05 -11.48
C GLY A 203 -2.77 13.76 -10.66
N VAL A 204 -2.95 13.82 -9.33
CA VAL A 204 -2.98 12.63 -8.48
C VAL A 204 -4.19 11.75 -8.79
N VAL A 205 -5.38 12.32 -8.96
CA VAL A 205 -6.58 11.56 -9.34
C VAL A 205 -6.40 10.90 -10.71
N LEU A 206 -5.82 11.62 -11.67
CA LEU A 206 -5.50 11.10 -12.99
C LEU A 206 -4.51 9.94 -12.92
N LEU A 207 -3.49 10.02 -12.08
CA LEU A 207 -2.54 8.92 -11.89
C LEU A 207 -3.18 7.72 -11.19
N MET A 208 -4.04 7.94 -10.18
CA MET A 208 -4.70 6.86 -9.42
C MET A 208 -5.69 6.07 -10.27
N ALA A 209 -6.53 6.74 -11.06
CA ALA A 209 -7.58 6.09 -11.86
C ALA A 209 -7.20 5.99 -13.34
N GLY A 210 -6.69 7.07 -13.92
CA GLY A 210 -6.38 7.15 -15.36
C GLY A 210 -5.28 6.18 -15.78
N GLY A 211 -4.24 6.00 -14.97
CA GLY A 211 -3.17 5.03 -15.24
C GLY A 211 -3.67 3.59 -15.38
N PRO A 212 -4.33 3.03 -14.35
CA PRO A 212 -4.94 1.70 -14.43
C PRO A 212 -6.04 1.56 -15.51
N LEU A 213 -6.88 2.58 -15.71
CA LEU A 213 -7.91 2.57 -16.76
C LEU A 213 -7.32 2.55 -18.17
N LEU A 214 -6.29 3.37 -18.41
CA LEU A 214 -5.56 3.38 -19.68
C LEU A 214 -4.87 2.04 -19.90
N ALA A 215 -4.20 1.50 -18.88
CA ALA A 215 -3.59 0.18 -18.95
C ALA A 215 -4.61 -0.93 -19.27
N TRP A 216 -5.78 -0.88 -18.64
CA TRP A 216 -6.86 -1.82 -18.95
C TRP A 216 -7.33 -1.68 -20.41
N GLY A 217 -7.54 -0.46 -20.90
CA GLY A 217 -7.87 -0.19 -22.30
C GLY A 217 -6.81 -0.68 -23.29
N LEU A 218 -5.52 -0.49 -22.97
CA LEU A 218 -4.40 -1.00 -23.80
C LEU A 218 -4.41 -2.52 -23.93
N VAL A 219 -4.81 -3.26 -22.90
CA VAL A 219 -4.94 -4.73 -23.02
C VAL A 219 -6.12 -5.13 -23.92
N LEU A 220 -7.17 -4.31 -24.01
CA LEU A 220 -8.28 -4.57 -24.92
C LEU A 220 -7.88 -4.42 -26.39
N THR A 221 -6.84 -3.64 -26.70
CA THR A 221 -6.30 -3.51 -28.07
C THR A 221 -5.38 -4.67 -28.47
N GLY A 222 -5.22 -5.70 -27.64
CA GLY A 222 -4.40 -6.87 -27.94
C GLY A 222 -2.93 -6.77 -27.51
N LEU A 223 -2.54 -5.73 -26.77
CA LEU A 223 -1.19 -5.64 -26.20
C LEU A 223 -0.97 -6.70 -25.11
N PRO A 224 0.26 -7.24 -24.99
CA PRO A 224 0.60 -8.21 -23.95
C PRO A 224 0.42 -7.56 -22.56
N ALA A 225 -0.34 -8.22 -21.68
CA ALA A 225 -0.79 -7.67 -20.40
C ALA A 225 0.33 -7.18 -19.47
N ARG A 226 1.53 -7.72 -19.62
CA ARG A 226 2.72 -7.32 -18.87
C ARG A 226 3.05 -5.84 -19.00
N MET A 227 3.02 -5.27 -20.23
CA MET A 227 3.37 -3.86 -20.42
C MET A 227 2.35 -2.93 -19.74
N PRO A 228 1.03 -3.09 -19.97
CA PRO A 228 0.04 -2.29 -19.26
C PRO A 228 0.04 -2.49 -17.75
N LEU A 229 0.31 -3.71 -17.25
CA LEU A 229 0.43 -3.95 -15.82
C LEU A 229 1.57 -3.15 -15.19
N MET A 230 2.74 -3.12 -15.82
CA MET A 230 3.86 -2.31 -15.35
C MET A 230 3.54 -0.81 -15.35
N ILE A 231 2.81 -0.33 -16.37
CA ILE A 231 2.33 1.05 -16.43
C ILE A 231 1.38 1.33 -15.27
N ALA A 232 0.38 0.48 -15.04
CA ALA A 232 -0.57 0.64 -13.93
C ALA A 232 0.15 0.72 -12.58
N VAL A 233 1.10 -0.20 -12.33
CA VAL A 233 1.90 -0.20 -11.10
C VAL A 233 2.72 1.08 -10.96
N ALA A 234 3.42 1.50 -12.01
CA ALA A 234 4.21 2.72 -12.00
C ALA A 234 3.35 3.96 -11.70
N THR A 235 2.17 4.05 -12.33
CA THR A 235 1.24 5.17 -12.09
C THR A 235 0.67 5.18 -10.68
N LEU A 236 0.35 4.02 -10.10
CA LEU A 236 -0.14 3.92 -8.72
C LEU A 236 0.94 4.27 -7.69
N LEU A 237 2.18 3.81 -7.91
CA LEU A 237 3.32 4.17 -7.05
C LEU A 237 3.64 5.67 -7.16
N ALA A 238 3.64 6.22 -8.39
CA ALA A 238 3.81 7.65 -8.61
C ALA A 238 2.71 8.47 -7.94
N ALA A 239 1.45 8.03 -8.04
CA ALA A 239 0.33 8.64 -7.35
C ALA A 239 0.52 8.63 -5.83
N ALA A 240 1.02 7.54 -5.26
CA ALA A 240 1.27 7.44 -3.83
C ALA A 240 2.39 8.37 -3.35
N VAL A 241 3.47 8.50 -4.13
CA VAL A 241 4.55 9.46 -3.85
C VAL A 241 4.05 10.90 -3.94
N TRP A 242 3.31 11.21 -4.99
CA TRP A 242 2.77 12.56 -5.20
C TRP A 242 1.75 12.91 -4.11
N GLU A 243 0.84 11.99 -3.76
CA GLU A 243 -0.12 12.17 -2.68
C GLU A 243 0.57 12.48 -1.35
N HIS A 244 1.61 11.73 -1.01
CA HIS A 244 2.36 11.96 0.22
C HIS A 244 3.06 13.34 0.20
N HIS A 245 3.63 13.72 -0.94
CA HIS A 245 4.28 15.03 -1.11
C HIS A 245 3.28 16.19 -0.95
N LEU A 246 2.09 16.10 -1.55
CA LEU A 246 1.03 17.10 -1.35
C LEU A 246 0.56 17.17 0.09
N PHE A 247 0.45 16.00 0.75
CA PHE A 247 0.06 15.94 2.15
C PHE A 247 1.05 16.66 3.06
N LEU A 248 2.36 16.57 2.78
CA LEU A 248 3.40 17.31 3.50
C LEU A 248 3.33 18.83 3.25
N ILE A 249 3.10 19.26 2.01
CA ILE A 249 2.95 20.69 1.66
C ILE A 249 1.72 21.28 2.34
N ASP A 250 0.57 20.62 2.24
CA ASP A 250 -0.68 21.08 2.86
C ASP A 250 -0.53 21.19 4.39
N GLY A 251 0.37 20.39 4.99
CA GLY A 251 0.67 20.48 6.42
C GLY A 251 1.60 21.61 6.84
N ALA A 252 2.53 22.02 5.96
CA ALA A 252 3.47 23.10 6.24
C ALA A 252 2.85 24.51 6.05
N ALA A 253 1.76 24.62 5.30
CA ALA A 253 1.16 25.89 4.89
C ALA A 253 0.24 26.55 5.94
N VAL A 254 0.05 25.95 7.13
CA VAL A 254 -0.78 26.55 8.19
C VAL A 254 0.14 27.30 9.18
N PRO A 255 0.26 28.64 9.10
CA PRO A 255 0.94 29.40 10.13
C PRO A 255 0.18 29.25 11.45
N GLU A 256 0.92 29.05 12.55
CA GLU A 256 0.41 29.29 13.90
C GLU A 256 -0.26 30.67 13.89
N ARG A 257 -1.60 30.70 14.01
CA ARG A 257 -2.25 31.91 14.51
C ARG A 257 -1.73 32.09 15.92
N THR A 258 -0.67 32.87 16.07
CA THR A 258 -0.31 33.50 17.33
C THR A 258 -1.52 34.33 17.75
N THR A 259 -2.35 33.77 18.62
CA THR A 259 -3.35 34.54 19.34
C THR A 259 -2.57 35.55 20.19
N PRO A 260 -2.74 36.86 19.97
CA PRO A 260 -2.15 37.83 20.89
C PRO A 260 -2.78 37.59 22.25
N ILE A 261 -1.92 37.34 23.25
CA ILE A 261 -2.33 37.31 24.65
C ILE A 261 -2.69 38.76 24.99
N SER A 262 -4.00 39.03 25.09
CA SER A 262 -4.55 40.27 25.64
C SER A 262 -4.78 40.11 27.14
#